data_AF-A0A7J6W2W2-F1
#
_entry.id   AF-A0A7J6W2W2-F1
#
_cell.length_a   1.000
_cell.length_b   1.000
_cell.length_c   1.000
_cell.angle_alpha   90.00
_cell.angle_beta   90.00
_cell.angle_gamma   90.00
#
_symmetry.space_group_name_H-M   'P 1'
#
loop_
_entity.id
_entity.type
_entity.pdbx_description
1 polymer ?
#
loop_
_entity_poly.entity_id
_entity_poly.type
_entity_poly.pdbx_seq_one_letter_code
_entity_poly.pdbx_strand_id
1 'polypeptide(L)'
;MNDKGVTEEVAREYIRDLTDKTWKKLNAAMWADSPVSKEFIKLCVHGTRTSEATYQYGDGHGDPSNVSKSRVMSLLVDTVPV
;
A
#
# COMPACT_ATOMS: atom_id res chain seq x y z
N MET A 1 12.90 -11.84 -12.26
CA MET A 1 14.21 -12.45 -12.49
C MET A 1 14.11 -13.63 -13.44
N ASN A 2 13.57 -14.80 -13.03
CA ASN A 2 13.50 -16.03 -13.83
C ASN A 2 12.97 -15.83 -15.27
N ASP A 3 11.82 -15.17 -15.41
CA ASP A 3 11.14 -15.03 -16.72
C ASP A 3 11.91 -14.19 -17.76
N LYS A 4 12.81 -13.32 -17.31
CA LYS A 4 13.52 -12.35 -18.17
C LYS A 4 15.04 -12.40 -18.03
N GLY A 5 15.57 -13.24 -17.15
CA GLY A 5 17.01 -13.33 -16.86
C GLY A 5 17.62 -12.03 -16.30
N VAL A 6 16.83 -11.16 -15.68
CA VAL A 6 17.28 -9.85 -15.15
C VAL A 6 17.68 -9.95 -13.68
N THR A 7 18.49 -8.98 -13.21
CA THR A 7 18.88 -8.86 -11.80
C THR A 7 17.69 -8.56 -10.89
N GLU A 8 17.89 -8.71 -9.58
CA GLU A 8 16.86 -8.39 -8.59
C GLU A 8 16.48 -6.91 -8.64
N GLU A 9 17.46 -6.01 -8.77
CA GLU A 9 17.26 -4.56 -8.80
C GLU A 9 16.37 -4.15 -9.97
N VAL A 10 16.67 -4.67 -11.17
CA VAL A 10 15.87 -4.43 -12.38
C VAL A 10 14.47 -4.99 -12.22
N ALA A 11 14.33 -6.19 -11.65
CA ALA A 11 13.00 -6.78 -11.41
C ALA A 11 12.20 -5.95 -10.38
N ARG A 12 12.85 -5.47 -9.32
CA ARG A 12 12.22 -4.65 -8.27
C ARG A 12 11.78 -3.30 -8.81
N GLU A 13 12.59 -2.65 -9.63
CA GLU A 13 12.22 -1.40 -10.31
C GLU A 13 11.01 -1.60 -11.23
N TYR A 14 10.97 -2.69 -12.00
CA TYR A 14 9.83 -3.03 -12.83
C TYR A 14 8.54 -3.25 -12.02
N ILE A 15 8.61 -3.95 -10.88
CA ILE A 15 7.44 -4.13 -10.00
C ILE A 15 6.98 -2.78 -9.43
N ARG A 16 7.90 -1.87 -9.06
CA ARG A 16 7.53 -0.52 -8.61
C ARG A 16 6.79 0.27 -9.69
N ASP A 17 7.28 0.25 -10.92
CA ASP A 17 6.60 0.89 -12.05
C ASP A 17 5.20 0.28 -12.31
N LEU A 18 5.05 -1.05 -12.20
CA LEU A 18 3.74 -1.69 -12.28
C LEU A 18 2.79 -1.26 -11.16
N THR A 19 3.30 -1.12 -9.92
CA THR A 19 2.54 -0.60 -8.79
C THR A 19 2.05 0.82 -9.06
N ASP A 20 2.93 1.71 -9.55
CA ASP A 20 2.57 3.10 -9.88
C ASP A 20 1.52 3.19 -10.99
N LYS A 21 1.67 2.36 -12.04
CA LYS A 21 0.67 2.24 -13.12
C LYS A 21 -0.68 1.74 -12.60
N THR A 22 -0.65 0.81 -11.65
CA THR A 22 -1.88 0.25 -11.05
C THR A 22 -2.56 1.26 -10.14
N TRP A 23 -1.80 2.04 -9.37
CA TRP A 23 -2.32 3.17 -8.60
C TRP A 23 -3.07 4.19 -9.45
N LYS A 24 -2.54 4.54 -10.63
CA LYS A 24 -3.22 5.43 -11.58
C LYS A 24 -4.58 4.87 -12.03
N LYS A 25 -4.66 3.56 -12.28
CA LYS A 25 -5.92 2.89 -12.63
C LYS A 25 -6.91 2.90 -11.46
N LEU A 26 -6.44 2.64 -10.24
CA LEU A 26 -7.26 2.67 -9.04
C LEU A 26 -7.82 4.09 -8.78
N ASN A 27 -6.99 5.12 -8.99
CA ASN A 27 -7.43 6.51 -8.90
C ASN A 27 -8.54 6.83 -9.91
N ALA A 28 -8.41 6.39 -11.16
CA ALA A 28 -9.47 6.56 -12.16
C ALA A 28 -10.75 5.81 -11.77
N ALA A 29 -10.62 4.59 -11.23
CA ALA A 29 -11.76 3.76 -10.81
C ALA A 29 -12.57 4.39 -9.66
N MET A 30 -11.97 5.23 -8.82
CA MET A 30 -12.71 5.98 -7.79
C MET A 30 -13.73 6.98 -8.38
N TRP A 31 -13.52 7.43 -9.61
CA TRP A 31 -14.36 8.43 -10.27
C TRP A 31 -15.23 7.84 -11.40
N ALA A 32 -14.97 6.60 -11.79
CA ALA A 32 -15.73 5.91 -12.82
C ALA A 32 -17.10 5.46 -12.31
N ASP A 33 -18.07 5.39 -13.22
CA ASP A 33 -19.32 4.69 -12.96
C ASP A 33 -19.04 3.21 -12.75
N SER A 34 -19.68 2.64 -11.73
CA SER A 34 -19.37 1.31 -11.25
C SER A 34 -20.64 0.60 -10.80
N PRO A 35 -20.77 -0.72 -11.05
CA PRO A 35 -21.87 -1.53 -10.53
C PRO A 35 -21.75 -1.78 -9.01
N VAL A 36 -20.58 -1.53 -8.41
CA VAL A 36 -20.35 -1.62 -6.96
C VAL A 36 -20.39 -0.24 -6.29
N SER A 37 -20.77 -0.21 -5.01
CA SER A 37 -20.94 1.04 -4.26
C SER A 37 -19.63 1.83 -4.11
N LYS A 38 -19.77 3.16 -4.01
CA LYS A 38 -18.63 4.06 -3.81
C LYS A 38 -17.93 3.79 -2.48
N GLU A 39 -18.67 3.35 -1.47
CA GLU A 39 -18.18 2.98 -0.14
C GLU A 39 -17.27 1.76 -0.22
N PHE A 40 -17.67 0.75 -1.01
CA PHE A 40 -16.84 -0.43 -1.23
C PHE A 40 -15.54 -0.09 -1.95
N ILE A 41 -15.61 0.75 -3.00
CA ILE A 41 -14.41 1.22 -3.71
C ILE A 41 -13.47 1.97 -2.76
N LYS A 42 -14.03 2.87 -1.92
CA LYS A 42 -13.24 3.59 -0.90
C LYS A 42 -12.58 2.64 0.09
N LEU A 43 -13.28 1.59 0.54
CA LEU A 43 -12.72 0.58 1.43
C LEU A 43 -11.52 -0.13 0.78
N CYS A 44 -11.64 -0.55 -0.49
CA CYS A 44 -10.53 -1.15 -1.22
C CYS A 44 -9.33 -0.21 -1.30
N VAL A 45 -9.55 1.06 -1.65
CA VAL A 45 -8.49 2.07 -1.74
C VAL A 45 -7.82 2.30 -0.38
N HIS A 46 -8.59 2.38 0.70
CA HIS A 46 -8.03 2.49 2.05
C HIS A 46 -7.17 1.28 2.40
N GLY A 47 -7.63 0.07 2.07
CA GLY A 47 -6.84 -1.15 2.25
C GLY A 47 -5.50 -1.11 1.50
N THR A 48 -5.50 -0.65 0.24
CA THR A 48 -4.27 -0.47 -0.54
C THR A 48 -3.33 0.54 0.11
N ARG A 49 -3.84 1.70 0.56
CA ARG A 49 -3.04 2.72 1.27
C ARG A 49 -2.44 2.18 2.56
N THR A 50 -3.21 1.42 3.34
CA THR A 50 -2.71 0.77 4.56
C THR A 50 -1.57 -0.18 4.23
N SER A 51 -1.73 -1.02 3.20
CA SER A 51 -0.66 -1.94 2.76
C SER A 51 0.62 -1.18 2.38
N GLU A 52 0.50 -0.13 1.57
CA GLU A 52 1.66 0.69 1.18
C GLU A 52 2.34 1.35 2.39
N ALA A 53 1.55 1.96 3.28
CA ALA A 53 2.08 2.60 4.49
C ALA A 53 2.75 1.60 5.45
N THR A 54 2.32 0.34 5.45
CA THR A 54 2.93 -0.75 6.21
C THR A 54 4.26 -1.18 5.60
N TYR A 55 4.38 -1.26 4.27
CA TYR A 55 5.56 -1.84 3.60
C TYR A 55 6.54 -0.84 2.97
N GLN A 56 6.25 0.46 3.01
CA GLN A 56 7.06 1.50 2.35
C GLN A 56 8.54 1.55 2.77
N TYR A 57 8.90 1.01 3.94
CA TYR A 57 10.27 0.99 4.46
C TYR A 57 10.80 -0.43 4.77
N GLY A 58 10.18 -1.47 4.22
CA GLY A 58 10.51 -2.87 4.52
C GLY A 58 9.32 -3.61 5.13
N ASP A 59 9.57 -4.68 5.88
CA ASP A 59 8.50 -5.49 6.46
C ASP A 59 7.91 -4.88 7.74
N GLY A 60 7.05 -3.87 7.60
CA GLY A 60 6.42 -3.25 8.78
C GLY A 60 5.35 -4.10 9.48
N HIS A 61 5.02 -5.30 8.96
CA HIS A 61 4.00 -6.17 9.54
C HIS A 61 4.60 -7.38 10.26
N GLY A 62 5.55 -8.07 9.62
CA GLY A 62 6.19 -9.28 10.14
C GLY A 62 7.47 -9.02 10.93
N ASP A 63 8.07 -7.83 10.84
CA ASP A 63 9.31 -7.51 11.55
C ASP A 63 9.09 -7.42 13.08
N PRO A 64 9.75 -8.28 13.88
CA PRO A 64 9.62 -8.27 15.34
C PRO A 64 10.34 -7.09 16.00
N SER A 65 11.13 -6.29 15.26
CA SER A 65 11.88 -5.14 15.76
C SER A 65 11.00 -3.99 16.27
N ASN A 66 9.67 -4.11 16.14
CA ASN A 66 8.67 -3.12 16.54
C ASN A 66 8.85 -1.74 15.89
N VAL A 67 9.57 -1.65 14.76
CA VAL A 67 9.80 -0.37 14.06
C VAL A 67 8.48 0.31 13.66
N SER A 68 7.45 -0.46 13.33
CA SER A 68 6.11 0.06 13.01
C SER A 68 5.22 0.33 14.24
N LYS A 69 5.63 -0.12 15.44
CA LYS A 69 4.81 -0.04 16.67
C LYS A 69 4.47 1.40 17.05
N SER A 70 5.41 2.32 16.92
CA SER A 70 5.20 3.74 17.24
C SER A 70 4.04 4.34 16.42
N ARG A 71 4.00 4.03 15.12
CA ARG A 71 2.92 4.48 14.22
C ARG A 71 1.57 3.86 14.61
N VAL A 72 1.55 2.58 14.97
CA VAL A 72 0.32 1.89 15.41
C VAL A 72 -0.21 2.49 16.71
N MET A 73 0.66 2.70 17.70
CA MET A 73 0.28 3.32 18.98
C MET A 73 -0.31 4.71 18.75
N SER A 74 0.38 5.55 17.98
CA SER A 74 -0.09 6.92 17.71
C SER A 74 -1.41 7.00 16.96
N LEU A 75 -1.73 6.03 16.10
CA LEU A 75 -2.95 6.07 15.26
C LEU A 75 -4.16 5.39 15.91
N LEU A 76 -3.95 4.36 16.73
CA LEU A 76 -5.01 3.47 17.21
C LEU A 76 -5.17 3.43 18.73
N VAL A 77 -4.17 3.89 19.49
CA VAL A 77 -4.13 3.76 20.95
C VAL A 77 -4.03 5.11 21.65
N ASP A 78 -3.06 5.93 21.23
CA ASP A 78 -2.78 7.21 21.85
C ASP A 78 -3.84 8.24 21.44
N THR A 79 -4.30 9.05 22.39
CA THR A 79 -5.25 10.13 22.12
C THR A 79 -4.53 11.37 21.62
N VAL A 80 -5.21 12.16 20.79
CA VAL A 80 -4.71 13.51 20.43
C VAL A 80 -4.85 14.43 21.64
N PRO A 81 -3.79 15.14 22.06
CA PRO A 81 -3.89 16.13 23.14
C PRO A 81 -4.93 17.21 22.81
N VAL A 82 -5.68 17.63 23.83
CA VAL A 82 -6.69 18.70 23.73
C VAL A 82 -6.08 20.04 24.06
#